data_AF-A0A1V9G462-F1
#
_entry.id   AF-A0A1V9G462-F1
#
_cell.length_a   1.000
_cell.length_b   1.000
_cell.length_c   1.000
_cell.angle_alpha   90.00
_cell.angle_beta   90.00
_cell.angle_gamma   90.00
#
_symmetry.space_group_name_H-M   'P 1'
#
loop_
_entity.id
_entity.type
_entity.pdbx_description
1 polymer ?
#
loop_
_entity_poly.entity_id
_entity_poly.type
_entity_poly.pdbx_seq_one_letter_code
_entity_poly.pdbx_strand_id
1 'polypeptide(L)'
;MRKGLSFLIVLFSSLYLAHAQNADFSGTWILNKRTSNRGNDYINGVPSKMRVIQHEDSIIIHKQTLNQNGLDTVYIDTLIVGGMSELLMLPDKVKKNVVQWKDDGFRLIQNLTYQNIVSGKVEHKIVYNWNLSGTNILILNRFDENLISGEIWSMEGVYKKRTF
;
A
#
# COMPACT_ATOMS: atom_id res chain seq x y z
N MET A 1 2.87 70.41 -19.45
CA MET A 1 2.00 69.21 -19.40
C MET A 1 2.87 67.99 -19.14
N ARG A 2 2.90 67.47 -17.91
CA ARG A 2 3.71 66.30 -17.53
C ARG A 2 2.87 65.03 -17.73
N LYS A 3 3.26 64.16 -18.66
CA LYS A 3 2.63 62.84 -18.83
C LYS A 3 3.30 61.88 -17.83
N GLY A 4 2.56 61.49 -16.80
CA GLY A 4 2.98 60.46 -15.85
C GLY A 4 2.90 59.09 -16.52
N LEU A 5 4.03 58.40 -16.59
CA LEU A 5 4.14 57.03 -17.08
C LEU A 5 3.85 56.09 -15.91
N SER A 6 2.63 55.54 -15.84
CA SER A 6 2.28 54.53 -14.84
C SER A 6 2.90 53.20 -15.20
N PHE A 7 3.89 52.76 -14.42
CA PHE A 7 4.43 51.40 -14.47
C PHE A 7 3.41 50.43 -13.86
N LEU A 8 2.78 49.60 -14.69
CA LEU A 8 1.95 48.48 -14.27
C LEU A 8 2.89 47.33 -13.86
N ILE A 9 3.11 47.17 -12.56
CA ILE A 9 3.80 45.99 -12.02
C ILE A 9 2.80 44.83 -12.07
N VAL A 10 2.92 44.00 -13.11
CA VAL A 10 2.23 42.71 -13.18
C VAL A 10 2.98 41.76 -12.25
N LEU A 11 2.49 41.62 -11.01
CA LEU A 11 2.89 40.53 -10.12
C LEU A 11 2.47 39.20 -10.76
N PHE A 12 3.40 38.56 -11.45
CA PHE A 12 3.31 37.13 -11.75
C PHE A 12 3.45 36.38 -10.44
N SER A 13 2.33 36.19 -9.76
CA SER A 13 2.20 35.19 -8.69
C SER A 13 2.45 33.83 -9.34
N SER A 14 3.70 33.38 -9.31
CA SER A 14 4.06 32.00 -9.59
C SER A 14 3.33 31.14 -8.58
N LEU A 15 2.16 30.64 -8.99
CA LEU A 15 1.46 29.55 -8.33
C LEU A 15 2.42 28.36 -8.40
N TYR A 16 3.29 28.24 -7.40
CA TYR A 16 3.88 26.96 -7.05
C TYR A 16 2.68 26.08 -6.70
N LEU A 17 2.21 25.31 -7.68
CA LEU A 17 1.47 24.09 -7.43
C LEU A 17 2.40 23.24 -6.59
N ALA A 18 2.32 23.42 -5.27
CA ALA A 18 2.82 22.45 -4.32
C ALA A 18 2.09 21.17 -4.66
N HIS A 19 2.68 20.36 -5.54
CA HIS A 19 2.31 18.96 -5.66
C HIS A 19 2.49 18.44 -4.24
N ALA A 20 1.38 18.15 -3.58
CA ALA A 20 1.42 17.45 -2.30
C ALA A 20 2.28 16.21 -2.55
N GLN A 21 3.48 16.19 -1.98
CA GLN A 21 4.35 15.04 -2.11
C GLN A 21 3.61 13.88 -1.47
N ASN A 22 3.41 12.82 -2.24
CA ASN A 22 2.86 11.59 -1.70
C ASN A 22 3.69 11.16 -0.49
N ALA A 23 3.03 10.57 0.49
CA ALA A 23 3.70 10.18 1.72
C ALA A 23 4.85 9.19 1.45
N ASP A 24 5.94 9.31 2.21
CA ASP A 24 7.07 8.40 2.12
C ASP A 24 6.91 7.25 3.12
N PHE A 25 6.53 6.07 2.60
CA PHE A 25 6.43 4.86 3.40
C PHE A 25 7.78 4.20 3.69
N SER A 26 8.90 4.72 3.17
CA SER A 26 10.22 4.12 3.32
C SER A 26 10.62 3.95 4.78
N GLY A 27 11.19 2.79 5.08
CA GLY A 27 11.71 2.47 6.40
C GLY A 27 11.53 1.02 6.82
N THR A 28 11.96 0.71 8.03
CA THR A 28 11.68 -0.56 8.68
C THR A 28 10.56 -0.37 9.68
N TRP A 29 9.50 -1.16 9.54
CA TRP A 29 8.27 -1.10 10.32
C TRP A 29 8.13 -2.38 11.14
N ILE A 30 7.97 -2.25 12.45
CA ILE A 30 7.78 -3.38 13.37
C ILE A 30 6.34 -3.35 13.86
N LEU A 31 5.65 -4.50 13.78
CA LEU A 31 4.28 -4.63 14.24
C LEU A 31 4.24 -4.36 15.75
N ASN A 32 3.47 -3.35 16.14
CA ASN A 32 3.24 -2.99 17.54
C ASN A 32 1.91 -3.54 18.05
N LYS A 33 0.88 -3.58 17.19
CA LYS A 33 -0.44 -4.12 17.54
C LYS A 33 -1.10 -4.74 16.31
N ARG A 34 -1.74 -5.90 16.48
CA ARG A 34 -2.66 -6.51 15.51
C ARG A 34 -4.08 -6.49 16.07
N THR A 35 -5.08 -6.31 15.22
CA THR A 35 -6.49 -6.41 15.62
C THR A 35 -7.28 -7.09 14.49
N SER A 36 -8.04 -8.13 14.83
CA SER A 36 -9.05 -8.68 13.92
C SER A 36 -10.30 -7.83 14.01
N ASN A 37 -10.73 -7.29 12.87
CA ASN A 37 -11.91 -6.43 12.79
C ASN A 37 -13.15 -7.20 12.33
N ARG A 38 -12.96 -8.30 11.57
CA ARG A 38 -14.02 -9.16 11.06
C ARG A 38 -13.47 -10.54 10.76
N GLY A 39 -14.24 -11.59 11.04
CA GLY A 39 -13.88 -12.97 10.73
C GLY A 39 -12.79 -13.54 11.66
N ASN A 40 -12.15 -14.60 11.23
CA ASN A 40 -11.16 -15.34 12.01
C ASN A 40 -9.88 -14.51 12.29
N ASP A 41 -9.27 -14.69 13.47
CA ASP A 41 -7.95 -14.11 13.79
C ASP A 41 -6.81 -14.98 13.25
N TYR A 42 -6.49 -14.76 11.98
CA TYR A 42 -5.27 -15.26 11.35
C TYR A 42 -3.98 -14.61 11.90
N ILE A 43 -3.14 -15.44 12.52
CA ILE A 43 -1.85 -15.00 13.05
C ILE A 43 -0.95 -14.36 11.98
N ASN A 44 -1.12 -14.75 10.72
CA ASN A 44 -0.39 -14.27 9.55
C ASN A 44 -1.18 -13.27 8.69
N GLY A 45 -2.30 -12.74 9.19
CA GLY A 45 -3.15 -11.83 8.43
C GLY A 45 -2.46 -10.51 8.08
N VAL A 46 -1.52 -10.04 8.91
CA VAL A 46 -0.63 -8.91 8.62
C VAL A 46 0.84 -9.27 8.98
N PRO A 47 1.85 -8.72 8.29
CA PRO A 47 3.25 -9.02 8.57
C PRO A 47 3.70 -8.61 9.98
N SER A 48 4.59 -9.37 10.60
CA SER A 48 5.22 -9.00 11.89
C SER A 48 6.26 -7.88 11.73
N LYS A 49 6.88 -7.82 10.54
CA LYS A 49 7.87 -6.80 10.18
C LYS A 49 7.82 -6.51 8.69
N MET A 50 8.06 -5.26 8.32
CA MET A 50 8.21 -4.84 6.93
C MET A 50 9.44 -3.97 6.76
N ARG A 51 10.16 -4.11 5.64
CA ARG A 51 11.09 -3.10 5.14
C ARG A 51 10.54 -2.59 3.81
N VAL A 52 10.28 -1.29 3.76
CA VAL A 52 9.72 -0.60 2.59
C VAL A 52 10.81 0.26 1.98
N ILE A 53 10.99 0.15 0.67
CA ILE A 53 11.87 0.97 -0.16
C ILE A 53 10.98 1.61 -1.22
N GLN A 54 10.80 2.93 -1.16
CA GLN A 54 9.98 3.68 -2.11
C GLN A 54 10.88 4.36 -3.14
N HIS A 55 10.54 4.16 -4.40
CA HIS A 55 11.05 4.89 -5.55
C HIS A 55 9.91 5.75 -6.13
N GLU A 56 10.20 6.53 -7.17
CA GLU A 56 9.22 7.41 -7.83
C GLU A 56 7.98 6.63 -8.31
N ASP A 57 8.20 5.54 -9.05
CA ASP A 57 7.11 4.76 -9.68
C ASP A 57 6.89 3.37 -9.05
N SER A 58 7.64 3.03 -8.00
CA SER A 58 7.56 1.69 -7.42
C SER A 58 7.82 1.65 -5.92
N ILE A 59 7.29 0.61 -5.28
CA ILE A 59 7.51 0.33 -3.86
C ILE A 59 7.92 -1.13 -3.72
N ILE A 60 9.11 -1.38 -3.17
CA ILE A 60 9.60 -2.72 -2.85
C ILE A 60 9.35 -2.96 -1.36
N ILE A 61 8.68 -4.07 -1.04
CA ILE A 61 8.30 -4.42 0.32
C ILE A 61 8.82 -5.81 0.66
N HIS A 62 9.74 -5.88 1.62
CA HIS A 62 10.14 -7.12 2.27
C HIS A 62 9.24 -7.34 3.47
N LYS A 63 8.41 -8.39 3.45
CA LYS A 63 7.45 -8.73 4.51
C LYS A 63 7.91 -9.98 5.22
N GLN A 64 8.00 -9.93 6.55
CA GLN A 64 8.17 -11.11 7.40
C GLN A 64 6.81 -11.47 7.98
N THR A 65 6.37 -12.71 7.78
CA THR A 65 5.10 -13.24 8.31
C THR A 65 5.25 -14.72 8.64
N LEU A 66 4.40 -15.23 9.52
CA LEU A 66 4.37 -16.66 9.82
C LEU A 66 3.74 -17.42 8.64
N ASN A 67 4.38 -18.52 8.25
CA ASN A 67 3.79 -19.47 7.31
C ASN A 67 2.81 -20.42 8.03
N GLN A 68 2.26 -21.38 7.28
CA GLN A 68 1.29 -22.36 7.80
C GLN A 68 1.87 -23.26 8.91
N ASN A 69 3.20 -23.38 9.00
CA ASN A 69 3.89 -24.16 10.03
C ASN A 69 4.27 -23.30 11.25
N GLY A 70 3.85 -22.03 11.30
CA GLY A 70 4.22 -21.09 12.36
C GLY A 70 5.68 -20.64 12.31
N LEU A 71 6.36 -20.83 11.18
CA LEU A 71 7.74 -20.35 10.99
C LEU A 71 7.75 -19.01 10.26
N ASP A 72 8.65 -18.13 10.66
CA ASP A 72 8.88 -16.88 9.94
C ASP A 72 9.32 -17.15 8.50
N THR A 73 8.66 -16.49 7.56
CA THR A 73 8.98 -16.52 6.13
C THR A 73 9.03 -15.10 5.60
N VAL A 74 9.99 -14.82 4.72
CA VAL A 74 10.17 -13.53 4.07
C VAL A 74 9.62 -13.57 2.65
N TYR A 75 8.76 -12.61 2.33
CA TYR A 75 8.23 -12.39 0.98
C TYR A 75 8.69 -11.03 0.48
N ILE A 76 8.93 -10.93 -0.83
CA ILE A 76 9.26 -9.67 -1.49
C ILE A 76 8.14 -9.35 -2.46
N ASP A 77 7.49 -8.21 -2.27
CA ASP A 77 6.52 -7.66 -3.21
C ASP A 77 7.12 -6.42 -3.89
N THR A 78 6.98 -6.33 -5.20
CA THR A 78 7.23 -5.09 -5.95
C THR A 78 5.89 -4.53 -6.42
N LEU A 79 5.59 -3.31 -6.00
CA LEU A 79 4.38 -2.57 -6.34
C LEU A 79 4.73 -1.54 -7.40
N ILE A 80 3.94 -1.46 -8.48
CA ILE A 80 4.06 -0.40 -9.49
C ILE A 80 2.93 0.60 -9.23
N VAL A 81 3.29 1.85 -8.91
CA VAL A 81 2.33 2.89 -8.53
C VAL A 81 1.63 3.42 -9.79
N GLY A 82 0.31 3.54 -9.75
CA GLY A 82 -0.49 3.99 -10.90
C GLY A 82 -0.61 2.94 -12.02
N GLY A 83 -0.09 1.73 -11.80
CA GLY A 83 -0.08 0.64 -12.77
C GLY A 83 -0.66 -0.66 -12.23
N MET A 84 -0.66 -1.66 -13.09
CA MET A 84 -0.97 -3.05 -12.76
C MET A 84 0.29 -3.89 -12.93
N SER A 85 0.58 -4.76 -11.96
CA SER A 85 1.53 -5.86 -12.12
C SER A 85 0.83 -7.20 -12.09
N GLU A 86 1.38 -8.15 -12.84
CA GLU A 86 0.88 -9.51 -12.96
C GLU A 86 2.02 -10.50 -12.72
N LEU A 87 1.79 -11.51 -11.89
CA LEU A 87 2.77 -12.53 -11.52
C LEU A 87 2.14 -13.92 -11.60
N LEU A 88 2.74 -14.81 -12.39
CA LEU A 88 2.40 -16.23 -12.37
C LEU A 88 2.90 -16.85 -11.05
N MET A 89 1.97 -17.28 -10.20
CA MET A 89 2.28 -17.85 -8.88
C MET A 89 2.46 -19.38 -8.95
N LEU A 90 1.56 -20.03 -9.69
CA LEU A 90 1.52 -21.47 -9.97
C LEU A 90 1.12 -21.65 -11.44
N PRO A 91 1.29 -22.83 -12.06
CA PRO A 91 1.00 -23.04 -13.48
C PRO A 91 -0.40 -22.58 -13.93
N ASP A 92 -1.39 -22.61 -13.04
CA ASP A 92 -2.77 -22.25 -13.30
C ASP A 92 -3.26 -21.02 -12.52
N LYS A 93 -2.38 -20.35 -11.76
CA LYS A 93 -2.76 -19.27 -10.84
C LYS A 93 -1.92 -18.02 -11.05
N VAL A 94 -2.62 -16.92 -11.35
CA VAL A 94 -2.02 -15.60 -11.52
C VAL A 94 -2.41 -14.67 -10.38
N LYS A 95 -1.43 -13.90 -9.89
CA LYS A 95 -1.62 -12.80 -8.93
C LYS A 95 -1.56 -11.49 -9.71
N LYS A 96 -2.65 -10.72 -9.67
CA LYS A 96 -2.71 -9.36 -10.20
C LYS A 96 -2.71 -8.36 -9.05
N ASN A 97 -2.01 -7.25 -9.24
CA ASN A 97 -1.80 -6.25 -8.21
C ASN A 97 -1.93 -4.85 -8.82
N VAL A 98 -2.81 -4.03 -8.27
CA VAL A 98 -3.05 -2.65 -8.70
C VAL A 98 -2.84 -1.73 -7.52
N VAL A 99 -1.99 -0.72 -7.68
CA VAL A 99 -1.61 0.17 -6.60
C VAL A 99 -1.85 1.62 -6.99
N GLN A 100 -2.56 2.35 -6.14
CA GLN A 100 -2.94 3.73 -6.40
C GLN A 100 -2.91 4.57 -5.13
N TRP A 101 -2.48 5.82 -5.28
CA TRP A 101 -2.64 6.83 -4.24
C TRP A 101 -4.11 7.21 -4.11
N LYS A 102 -4.52 7.57 -2.90
CA LYS A 102 -5.73 8.35 -2.67
C LYS A 102 -5.43 9.82 -2.95
N ASP A 103 -6.50 10.57 -3.22
CA ASP A 103 -6.44 12.01 -3.53
C ASP A 103 -5.81 12.87 -2.41
N ASP A 104 -5.71 12.33 -1.19
CA ASP A 104 -5.05 13.02 -0.07
C ASP A 104 -3.52 12.87 -0.04
N GLY A 105 -2.94 12.01 -0.88
CA GLY A 105 -1.50 11.76 -0.92
C GLY A 105 -0.93 11.03 0.30
N PHE A 106 -1.71 10.79 1.36
CA PHE A 106 -1.26 10.11 2.59
C PHE A 106 -1.65 8.65 2.66
N ARG A 107 -2.57 8.22 1.79
CA ARG A 107 -3.06 6.84 1.73
C ARG A 107 -2.72 6.18 0.41
N LEU A 108 -2.27 4.93 0.49
CA LEU A 108 -2.06 4.05 -0.66
C LEU A 108 -3.06 2.89 -0.59
N ILE A 109 -3.78 2.63 -1.67
CA ILE A 109 -4.58 1.41 -1.82
C ILE A 109 -3.82 0.44 -2.71
N GLN A 110 -3.69 -0.79 -2.22
CA GLN A 110 -3.23 -1.93 -3.00
C GLN A 110 -4.38 -2.94 -3.13
N ASN A 111 -4.81 -3.20 -4.36
CA ASN A 111 -5.79 -4.24 -4.68
C ASN A 111 -5.06 -5.44 -5.26
N LEU A 112 -5.25 -6.60 -4.64
CA LEU A 112 -4.74 -7.87 -5.09
C LEU A 112 -5.89 -8.77 -5.54
N THR A 113 -5.69 -9.50 -6.62
CA THR A 113 -6.57 -10.61 -6.98
C THR A 113 -5.76 -11.84 -7.33
N TYR A 114 -6.25 -13.01 -6.94
CA TYR A 114 -5.79 -14.27 -7.48
C TYR A 114 -6.83 -14.84 -8.42
N GLN A 115 -6.41 -15.20 -9.62
CA GLN A 115 -7.26 -15.66 -10.69
C GLN A 115 -6.76 -16.99 -11.23
N ASN A 116 -7.69 -17.92 -11.48
CA ASN A 116 -7.40 -19.14 -12.20
C ASN A 116 -7.29 -18.84 -13.69
N ILE A 117 -6.16 -19.20 -14.31
CA ILE A 117 -5.83 -18.83 -15.70
C ILE A 117 -6.75 -19.56 -16.68
N VAL A 118 -7.09 -20.83 -16.40
CA VAL A 118 -7.89 -21.67 -17.30
C VAL A 118 -9.35 -21.22 -17.35
N SER A 119 -9.94 -20.99 -16.19
CA SER A 119 -11.36 -20.58 -16.08
C SER A 119 -11.56 -19.07 -16.16
N GLY A 120 -10.51 -18.27 -15.98
CA GLY A 120 -10.57 -16.83 -15.87
C GLY A 120 -11.28 -16.33 -14.60
N LYS A 121 -11.69 -17.20 -13.67
CA LYS A 121 -12.42 -16.79 -12.47
C LYS A 121 -11.47 -16.20 -11.41
N VAL A 122 -11.87 -15.07 -10.83
CA VAL A 122 -11.22 -14.55 -9.62
C VAL A 122 -11.63 -15.42 -8.45
N GLU A 123 -10.66 -15.96 -7.75
CA GLU A 123 -10.85 -16.87 -6.62
C GLU A 123 -10.74 -16.15 -5.28
N HIS A 124 -9.95 -15.08 -5.25
CA HIS A 124 -9.55 -14.43 -4.02
C HIS A 124 -9.23 -12.96 -4.28
N LYS A 125 -9.80 -12.06 -3.47
CA LYS A 125 -9.53 -10.62 -3.49
C LYS A 125 -8.92 -10.20 -2.16
N ILE A 126 -7.92 -9.35 -2.22
CA ILE A 126 -7.31 -8.74 -1.03
C ILE A 126 -7.17 -7.24 -1.27
N VAL A 127 -7.55 -6.43 -0.31
CA VAL A 127 -7.36 -4.98 -0.34
C VAL A 127 -6.51 -4.58 0.85
N TYR A 128 -5.40 -3.90 0.59
CA TYR A 128 -4.61 -3.24 1.62
C TYR A 128 -4.81 -1.73 1.54
N ASN A 129 -5.10 -1.12 2.67
CA ASN A 129 -5.08 0.33 2.85
C ASN A 129 -3.91 0.68 3.76
N TRP A 130 -2.93 1.38 3.19
CA TRP A 130 -1.76 1.88 3.90
C TRP A 130 -2.03 3.32 4.29
N ASN A 131 -1.82 3.66 5.56
CA ASN A 131 -2.03 5.01 6.07
C ASN A 131 -0.88 5.39 7.00
N LEU A 132 -0.23 6.52 6.72
CA LEU A 132 0.78 7.11 7.60
C LEU A 132 0.12 8.09 8.57
N SER A 133 0.29 7.83 9.86
CA SER A 133 -0.07 8.75 10.92
C SER A 133 1.20 9.45 11.41
N GLY A 134 1.51 10.60 10.81
CA GLY A 134 2.81 11.28 10.98
C GLY A 134 3.94 10.50 10.30
N THR A 135 5.16 10.58 10.84
CA THR A 135 6.35 9.96 10.21
C THR A 135 6.70 8.57 10.75
N ASN A 136 6.12 8.18 11.90
CA ASN A 136 6.62 7.07 12.71
C ASN A 136 5.59 5.97 12.97
N ILE A 137 4.34 6.16 12.53
CA ILE A 137 3.26 5.19 12.69
C ILE A 137 2.68 4.87 11.32
N LEU A 138 2.70 3.58 10.97
CA LEU A 138 2.03 3.04 9.80
C LEU A 138 0.85 2.18 10.25
N ILE A 139 -0.32 2.45 9.70
CA ILE A 139 -1.52 1.63 9.88
C ILE A 139 -1.77 0.89 8.56
N LEU A 140 -1.80 -0.43 8.63
CA LEU A 140 -2.10 -1.31 7.50
C LEU A 140 -3.42 -2.03 7.76
N ASN A 141 -4.44 -1.69 6.99
CA ASN A 141 -5.71 -2.41 7.02
C ASN A 141 -5.76 -3.38 5.86
N ARG A 142 -5.91 -4.67 6.14
CA ARG A 142 -6.11 -5.73 5.15
C ARG A 142 -7.55 -6.21 5.22
N PHE A 143 -8.21 -6.23 4.06
CA PHE A 143 -9.48 -6.91 3.84
C PHE A 143 -9.24 -8.06 2.87
N ASP A 144 -9.88 -9.19 3.12
CA ASP A 144 -9.62 -10.44 2.41
C ASP A 144 -10.95 -11.17 2.19
N GLU A 145 -11.21 -11.55 0.94
CA GLU A 145 -12.43 -12.21 0.50
C GLU A 145 -12.08 -13.41 -0.39
N ASN A 146 -12.35 -14.61 0.09
CA ASN A 146 -12.23 -15.85 -0.66
C ASN A 146 -13.56 -16.16 -1.35
N LEU A 147 -13.57 -16.06 -2.69
CA LEU A 147 -14.77 -16.22 -3.50
C LEU A 147 -15.14 -17.69 -3.75
N ILE A 148 -14.25 -18.63 -3.39
CA ILE A 148 -14.53 -20.07 -3.46
C ILE A 148 -15.23 -20.53 -2.19
N SER A 149 -14.67 -20.18 -1.01
CA SER A 149 -15.24 -20.60 0.28
C SER A 149 -16.32 -19.67 0.81
N GLY A 150 -16.41 -18.44 0.29
CA GLY A 150 -17.28 -17.38 0.82
C GLY A 150 -16.74 -16.73 2.09
N GLU A 151 -15.52 -17.06 2.51
CA GLU A 151 -14.91 -16.51 3.71
C GLU A 151 -14.50 -15.05 3.51
N ILE A 152 -14.84 -14.22 4.50
CA ILE A 152 -14.50 -12.80 4.52
C ILE A 152 -13.92 -12.45 5.88
N TRP A 153 -12.74 -11.86 5.89
CA TRP A 153 -12.09 -11.38 7.11
C TRP A 153 -11.33 -10.08 6.88
N SER A 154 -11.03 -9.38 7.98
CA SER A 154 -10.23 -8.16 7.92
C SER A 154 -9.43 -7.93 9.18
N MET A 155 -8.26 -7.33 9.02
CA MET A 155 -7.32 -7.04 10.10
C MET A 155 -6.67 -5.68 9.97
N GLU A 156 -6.34 -5.11 11.11
CA GLU A 156 -5.48 -3.95 11.24
C GLU A 156 -4.14 -4.35 11.84
N GLY A 157 -3.05 -3.87 11.24
CA GLY A 157 -1.72 -3.84 11.84
C GLY A 157 -1.29 -2.39 12.09
N VAL A 158 -0.96 -2.06 13.34
CA VAL A 158 -0.32 -0.79 13.70
C VAL A 158 1.16 -1.03 13.91
N TYR A 159 1.98 -0.32 13.13
CA TYR A 159 3.42 -0.48 13.10
C TYR A 159 4.12 0.77 13.63
N LYS A 160 5.27 0.56 14.27
CA LYS A 160 6.20 1.63 14.63
C LYS A 160 7.41 1.58 13.71
N LYS A 161 7.86 2.75 13.26
CA LYS A 161 9.10 2.89 12.51
C LYS A 161 10.28 2.60 13.44
N ARG A 162 11.20 1.75 13.02
CA ARG A 162 12.43 1.49 13.76
C ARG A 162 13.35 2.70 13.64
N THR A 163 13.60 3.38 14.74
CA THR A 163 14.67 4.39 14.87
C THR A 163 15.98 3.68 15.21
N PHE A 164 17.07 4.11 14.59
CA PHE A 164 18.43 3.69 14.94
C PHE A 164 18.97 4.56 16.06
#